data_AF-A0A090T2C0-F1
#
_entry.id   AF-A0A090T2C0-F1
#
_cell.length_a   1.000
_cell.length_b   1.000
_cell.length_c   1.000
_cell.angle_alpha   90.00
_cell.angle_beta   90.00
_cell.angle_gamma   90.00
#
_symmetry.space_group_name_H-M   'P 1'
#
loop_
_entity.id
_entity.type
_entity.pdbx_description
1 polymer ?
#
loop_
_entity_poly.entity_id
_entity_poly.type
_entity_poly.pdbx_seq_one_letter_code
_entity_poly.pdbx_strand_id
1 'polypeptide(L)'
;MNSVTKREHKSLEIGVFANSFTPIKSGHQANEAIQTVRHFSPEEYLDFAKHWHELGATIIGGCCGIEPRHIALLSNWKQVG
;
A
#
# COMPACT_ATOMS: atom_id res chain seq x y z
N MET A 1 13.58 8.40 -6.58
CA MET A 1 14.46 8.49 -5.40
C MET A 1 13.90 9.52 -4.43
N ASN A 2 13.52 9.08 -3.22
CA ASN A 2 12.78 9.86 -2.21
C ASN A 2 13.54 11.13 -1.81
N SER A 3 12.88 12.29 -1.80
CA SER A 3 13.49 13.59 -1.51
C SER A 3 14.04 13.70 -0.08
N VAL A 4 13.51 12.92 0.85
CA VAL A 4 13.94 12.89 2.25
C VAL A 4 15.33 12.25 2.40
N THR A 5 15.59 11.17 1.66
CA THR A 5 16.84 10.39 1.82
C THR A 5 18.01 10.96 1.03
N LYS A 6 17.75 11.86 0.07
CA LYS A 6 18.78 12.53 -0.74
C LYS A 6 19.79 13.32 0.09
N ARG A 7 19.36 13.91 1.21
CA ARG A 7 20.24 14.75 2.06
C ARG A 7 21.35 13.96 2.75
N GLU A 8 21.11 12.69 3.03
CA GLU A 8 22.00 11.85 3.84
C GLU A 8 22.79 10.82 3.01
N HIS A 9 22.65 10.84 1.67
CA HIS A 9 23.29 9.88 0.76
C HIS A 9 22.98 8.40 1.11
N LYS A 10 21.85 8.14 1.78
CA LYS A 10 21.42 6.80 2.18
C LYS A 10 20.42 6.24 1.19
N SER A 11 20.67 5.01 0.75
CA SER A 11 19.64 4.19 0.12
C SER A 11 18.80 3.57 1.23
N LEU A 12 17.49 3.84 1.24
CA LEU A 12 16.55 3.19 2.13
C LEU A 12 15.57 2.39 1.30
N GLU A 13 15.28 1.18 1.74
CA GLU A 13 14.17 0.40 1.23
C GLU A 13 12.86 0.99 1.74
N ILE A 14 11.88 1.12 0.84
CA ILE A 14 10.59 1.71 1.15
C ILE A 14 9.54 0.60 1.09
N GLY A 15 8.86 0.40 2.22
CA GLY A 15 7.73 -0.50 2.36
C GLY A 15 6.39 0.22 2.30
N VAL A 16 5.41 -0.34 1.57
CA VAL A 16 4.03 0.15 1.54
C VAL A 16 3.06 -0.96 1.93
N PHE A 17 2.23 -0.70 2.94
CA PHE A 17 1.25 -1.64 3.52
C PHE A 17 -0.10 -0.92 3.73
N ALA A 18 -0.91 -0.85 2.67
CA ALA A 18 -2.17 -0.11 2.72
C ALA A 18 -3.28 -0.87 3.46
N ASN A 19 -4.20 -0.12 4.08
CA ASN A 19 -5.47 -0.62 4.62
C ASN A 19 -6.61 -0.46 3.59
N SER A 20 -7.70 -1.21 3.75
CA SER A 20 -8.93 -1.06 2.98
C SER A 20 -10.03 -0.29 3.73
N PHE A 21 -9.65 0.60 4.65
CA PHE A 21 -10.61 1.45 5.38
C PHE A 21 -10.98 2.70 4.57
N THR A 22 -12.24 3.12 4.61
CA THR A 22 -12.63 4.43 4.08
C THR A 22 -11.94 5.55 4.87
N PRO A 23 -11.60 6.68 4.22
CA PRO A 23 -11.05 7.84 4.92
C PRO A 23 -11.92 8.25 6.10
N ILE A 24 -11.31 8.44 7.27
CA ILE A 24 -12.01 9.00 8.43
C ILE A 24 -12.41 10.43 8.08
N LYS A 25 -13.71 10.75 8.11
CA LYS A 25 -14.17 12.13 7.97
C LYS A 25 -13.56 12.97 9.11
N SER A 26 -13.03 14.15 8.78
CA SER A 26 -12.33 15.04 9.71
C SER A 26 -13.11 15.21 11.02
N GLY A 27 -12.48 14.88 12.15
CA GLY A 27 -13.03 15.05 13.51
C GLY A 27 -13.23 13.77 14.33
N HIS A 28 -12.97 12.59 13.78
CA HIS A 28 -13.08 11.32 14.51
C HIS A 28 -11.71 10.76 14.91
N GLN A 29 -11.61 10.25 16.15
CA GLN A 29 -10.42 9.55 16.64
C GLN A 29 -10.22 8.23 15.89
N ALA A 30 -8.96 7.84 15.66
CA ALA A 30 -8.59 6.67 14.87
C ALA A 30 -9.21 5.33 15.36
N ASN A 31 -9.61 5.26 16.64
CA ASN A 31 -10.00 4.02 17.31
C ASN A 31 -11.48 3.95 17.72
N GLU A 32 -12.29 4.99 17.48
CA GLU A 32 -13.67 5.06 18.00
C GLU A 32 -14.76 4.77 16.96
N ALA A 33 -14.45 4.89 15.66
CA ALA A 33 -15.43 4.67 14.61
C ALA A 33 -15.26 3.28 13.98
N ILE A 34 -16.36 2.53 13.85
CA ILE A 34 -16.43 1.38 12.94
C ILE A 34 -16.13 1.91 11.54
N GLN A 35 -14.90 1.72 11.07
CA GLN A 35 -14.50 2.19 9.76
C GLN A 35 -15.17 1.32 8.72
N THR A 36 -15.97 1.94 7.86
CA THR A 36 -16.53 1.24 6.70
C THR A 36 -15.38 0.73 5.83
N VAL A 37 -15.43 -0.55 5.45
CA VAL A 37 -14.41 -1.16 4.61
C VAL A 37 -14.75 -0.86 3.16
N ARG A 38 -13.82 -0.25 2.42
CA ARG A 38 -13.90 -0.19 0.95
C ARG A 38 -13.36 -1.51 0.41
N HIS A 39 -14.13 -2.17 -0.44
CA HIS A 39 -13.65 -3.39 -1.09
C HIS A 39 -12.89 -3.01 -2.34
N PHE A 40 -11.70 -3.57 -2.49
CA PHE A 40 -10.95 -3.53 -3.73
C PHE A 40 -10.95 -4.92 -4.34
N SER A 41 -10.99 -4.97 -5.65
CA SER A 41 -10.56 -6.14 -6.39
C SER A 41 -9.02 -6.31 -6.30
N PRO A 42 -8.50 -7.53 -6.48
CA PRO A 42 -7.06 -7.76 -6.64
C PRO A 42 -6.43 -6.85 -7.70
N GLU A 43 -7.12 -6.62 -8.81
CA GLU A 43 -6.66 -5.85 -9.97
C GLU A 43 -6.50 -4.36 -9.61
N GLU A 44 -7.50 -3.77 -8.96
CA GLU A 44 -7.41 -2.38 -8.47
C GLU A 44 -6.23 -2.22 -7.49
N TYR A 45 -6.02 -3.20 -6.60
CA TYR A 45 -4.89 -3.16 -5.67
C TYR A 45 -3.54 -3.26 -6.39
N LEU A 46 -3.46 -4.06 -7.44
CA LEU A 46 -2.27 -4.20 -8.28
C LEU A 46 -1.91 -2.88 -8.98
N ASP A 47 -2.90 -2.11 -9.45
CA ASP A 47 -2.63 -0.83 -10.10
C ASP A 47 -2.04 0.20 -9.12
N PHE A 48 -2.53 0.24 -7.88
CA PHE A 48 -1.89 1.03 -6.83
C PHE A 48 -0.46 0.55 -6.54
N ALA A 49 -0.24 -0.76 -6.47
CA ALA A 49 1.08 -1.33 -6.21
C ALA A 49 2.10 -0.99 -7.30
N LYS A 50 1.72 -1.04 -8.58
CA LYS A 50 2.57 -0.61 -9.70
C LYS A 50 2.97 0.86 -9.53
N HIS A 51 2.01 1.72 -9.22
CA HIS A 51 2.28 3.14 -9.00
C HIS A 51 3.25 3.37 -7.81
N TRP A 52 3.04 2.69 -6.69
CA TRP A 52 3.98 2.79 -5.55
C TRP A 52 5.38 2.29 -5.91
N HIS A 53 5.46 1.24 -6.72
CA HIS A 53 6.74 0.72 -7.20
C HIS A 53 7.49 1.73 -8.07
N GLU A 54 6.80 2.40 -8.99
CA GLU A 54 7.36 3.50 -9.81
C GLU A 54 7.87 4.66 -8.94
N LEU A 55 7.22 4.94 -7.82
CA LEU A 55 7.65 5.95 -6.84
C LEU A 55 8.85 5.51 -5.99
N GLY A 56 9.27 4.24 -6.08
CA GLY A 56 10.45 3.69 -5.42
C GLY A 56 10.16 2.77 -4.23
N ALA A 57 8.93 2.28 -4.06
CA ALA A 57 8.66 1.22 -3.10
C ALA A 57 9.30 -0.11 -3.58
N THR A 58 10.07 -0.73 -2.69
CA THR A 58 10.74 -2.01 -2.94
C THR A 58 10.03 -3.16 -2.25
N ILE A 59 9.28 -2.88 -1.18
CA ILE A 59 8.49 -3.86 -0.44
C ILE A 59 7.03 -3.41 -0.50
N ILE A 60 6.14 -4.27 -1.02
CA ILE A 60 4.71 -3.96 -1.13
C ILE A 60 3.92 -5.12 -0.55
N GLY A 61 3.09 -4.83 0.44
CA GLY A 61 2.21 -5.80 1.08
C GLY A 61 0.83 -5.20 1.32
N GLY A 62 0.12 -5.73 2.31
CA GLY A 62 -1.18 -5.22 2.75
C GLY A 62 -1.29 -5.26 4.26
N CYS A 63 -2.18 -4.44 4.81
CA CYS A 63 -2.51 -4.43 6.23
C CYS A 63 -3.99 -4.80 6.40
N CYS A 64 -4.77 -4.05 7.18
CA CYS A 64 -6.15 -4.41 7.49
C CYS A 64 -7.04 -4.40 6.24
N GLY A 65 -7.72 -5.54 6.03
CA GLY A 65 -8.69 -5.74 4.97
C GLY A 65 -8.10 -5.85 3.55
N ILE A 66 -6.79 -6.09 3.44
CA ILE A 66 -6.17 -6.63 2.23
C ILE A 66 -6.07 -8.15 2.38
N GLU A 67 -6.70 -8.87 1.48
CA GLU A 67 -6.87 -10.32 1.54
C GLU A 67 -5.80 -11.10 0.73
N PRO A 68 -5.65 -12.43 0.96
CA PRO A 68 -4.70 -13.28 0.24
C PRO A 68 -4.77 -13.18 -1.29
N ARG A 69 -5.97 -13.02 -1.87
CA ARG A 69 -6.13 -12.85 -3.33
C ARG A 69 -5.40 -11.64 -3.90
N HIS A 70 -5.30 -10.54 -3.15
CA HIS A 70 -4.55 -9.35 -3.57
C HIS A 70 -3.05 -9.65 -3.53
N ILE A 71 -2.57 -10.25 -2.45
CA ILE A 71 -1.15 -10.62 -2.28
C ILE A 71 -0.71 -11.63 -3.33
N ALA A 72 -1.56 -12.60 -3.68
CA ALA A 72 -1.28 -13.57 -4.72
C ALA A 72 -1.06 -12.87 -6.08
N LEU A 73 -1.92 -11.92 -6.45
CA LEU A 73 -1.76 -11.18 -7.70
C LEU A 73 -0.50 -10.28 -7.67
N LEU A 74 -0.19 -9.64 -6.54
CA LEU A 74 1.06 -8.89 -6.39
C LEU A 74 2.29 -9.78 -6.56
N SER A 75 2.28 -10.97 -5.95
CA SER A 75 3.38 -11.92 -6.03
C SER A 75 3.59 -12.40 -7.46
N ASN A 76 2.51 -12.76 -8.16
CA ASN A 76 2.56 -13.16 -9.57
C ASN A 76 3.12 -12.04 -10.46
N TRP A 77 2.66 -10.80 -10.27
CA TRP A 77 3.19 -9.66 -11.02
C TRP A 77 4.70 -9.45 -10.77
N LYS A 78 5.16 -9.54 -9.51
CA LYS A 78 6.57 -9.38 -9.15
C LYS A 78 7.49 -10.52 -9.58
N GLN A 79 6.95 -11.69 -9.90
CA GLN A 79 7.74 -12.81 -10.43
C GLN A 79 7.95 -12.73 -11.94
N VAL A 80 7.09 -12.00 -12.67
CA VAL A 80 7.12 -11.90 -14.13
C VAL A 80 7.81 -10.62 -14.63
N GLY A 81 7.99 -9.61 -13.76
CA GLY A 81 8.70 -8.36 -14.06
C GLY A 81 10.05 -8.26 -13.37
#